data_AF-A0A7J6VGA6-F1
#
_entry.id   AF-A0A7J6VGA6-F1
#
_cell.length_a   1.000
_cell.length_b   1.000
_cell.length_c   1.000
_cell.angle_alpha   90.00
_cell.angle_beta   90.00
_cell.angle_gamma   90.00
#
_symmetry.space_group_name_H-M   'P 1'
#
loop_
_entity.id
_entity.type
_entity.pdbx_description
1 polymer ?
#
loop_
_entity_poly.entity_id
_entity_poly.type
_entity_poly.pdbx_seq_one_letter_code
_entity_poly.pdbx_strand_id
1 'polypeptide(L)' 'MCVRIGKPPQVDISALRENYISPEFDENQLEANPIDQFKKWFHDALTAGLHEPNAMALSSAGKDGKSYV' A
#
# COMPACT_ATOMS: atom_id res chain seq x y z
N MET A 1 -13.58 -51.05 -4.21
CA MET A 1 -12.55 -50.10 -4.70
C MET A 1 -12.71 -48.80 -3.93
N CYS A 2 -11.85 -48.54 -2.93
CA CYS A 2 -11.93 -47.34 -2.08
C CYS A 2 -10.81 -46.37 -2.50
N VAL A 3 -11.18 -45.18 -2.98
CA VAL A 3 -10.22 -44.13 -3.32
C VAL A 3 -9.84 -43.40 -2.03
N ARG A 4 -8.56 -43.46 -1.65
CA ARG A 4 -8.00 -42.65 -0.57
C ARG A 4 -7.86 -41.21 -1.08
N ILE A 5 -8.69 -40.29 -0.57
CA ILE A 5 -8.50 -38.86 -0.81
C ILE A 5 -7.28 -38.43 0.00
N GLY A 6 -6.18 -38.11 -0.70
CA GLY A 6 -4.96 -37.60 -0.10
C GLY A 6 -5.21 -36.25 0.57
N LYS A 7 -4.58 -36.05 1.74
CA LYS A 7 -4.61 -34.80 2.52
C LYS A 7 -4.20 -33.62 1.61
N PRO A 8 -4.95 -32.49 1.60
CA PRO A 8 -4.57 -31.33 0.81
C PRO A 8 -3.20 -30.81 1.24
N PRO A 9 -2.38 -30.27 0.32
CA PRO A 9 -1.07 -29.73 0.65
C PRO A 9 -1.24 -28.66 1.73
N GLN A 10 -0.59 -28.84 2.88
CA GLN A 10 -0.53 -27.81 3.91
C GLN A 10 0.35 -26.69 3.36
N VAL A 11 -0.27 -25.67 2.79
CA VAL A 11 0.40 -24.42 2.42
C VAL A 11 0.79 -23.73 3.72
N ASP A 12 2.09 -23.55 3.93
CA ASP A 12 2.59 -22.72 5.03
C ASP A 12 2.26 -21.26 4.71
N ILE A 13 1.20 -20.76 5.37
CA ILE A 13 0.72 -19.38 5.21
C ILE A 13 1.82 -18.38 5.56
N SER A 14 2.78 -18.75 6.42
CA SER A 14 3.89 -17.89 6.82
C SER A 14 4.84 -17.61 5.66
N ALA A 15 5.00 -18.57 4.74
CA ALA A 15 5.85 -18.44 3.55
C ALA A 15 5.23 -17.53 2.46
N LEU A 16 3.95 -17.15 2.60
CA LEU A 16 3.28 -16.17 1.73
C LEU A 16 3.51 -14.72 2.17
N ARG A 17 4.20 -14.50 3.30
CA ARG A 17 4.52 -13.16 3.77
C ARG A 17 5.70 -12.61 2.98
N GLU A 18 5.42 -11.63 2.14
CA GLU A 18 6.45 -10.77 1.57
C GLU A 18 7.08 -9.93 2.69
N ASN A 19 8.40 -9.84 2.70
CA ASN A 19 9.12 -8.94 3.58
C ASN A 19 9.04 -7.53 2.99
N TYR A 20 8.07 -6.74 3.48
CA TYR A 20 7.90 -5.33 3.13
C TYR A 20 8.97 -4.45 3.80
N ILE A 21 10.25 -4.74 3.54
CA ILE A 21 11.35 -3.90 4.02
C ILE A 21 11.44 -2.71 3.07
N SER A 22 10.63 -1.68 3.36
CA SER A 22 10.84 -0.35 2.80
C SER A 22 12.10 0.27 3.44
N PRO A 23 12.82 1.16 2.73
CA PRO A 23 13.85 1.99 3.36
C PRO A 23 13.26 2.71 4.59
N GLU A 24 14.10 2.93 5.59
CA GLU A 24 13.70 3.58 6.84
C GLU A 24 13.13 4.97 6.57
N PHE A 25 12.00 5.27 7.21
CA PHE A 25 11.39 6.59 7.18
C PHE A 25 11.99 7.43 8.31
N ASP A 26 12.69 8.51 7.94
CA ASP A 26 13.33 9.42 8.89
C ASP A 26 12.70 10.81 8.78
N GLU A 27 12.06 11.26 9.85
CA GLU A 27 11.41 12.57 9.92
C GLU A 27 12.39 13.73 9.72
N ASN A 28 13.67 13.53 10.06
CA ASN A 28 14.70 14.56 9.89
C ASN A 28 15.07 14.80 8.42
N GLN A 29 14.64 13.92 7.52
CA GLN A 29 14.88 14.02 6.07
C GLN A 29 13.69 14.61 5.30
N LEU A 30 12.63 15.03 6.02
CA LEU A 30 11.45 15.65 5.44
C LEU A 30 11.64 17.16 5.28
N GLU A 31 11.02 17.70 4.23
CA GLU A 31 10.89 19.13 4.06
C GLU A 31 9.98 19.71 5.14
N ALA A 32 10.34 20.88 5.66
CA ALA A 32 9.52 21.58 6.66
C ALA A 32 8.14 22.01 6.10
N ASN A 33 8.07 22.27 4.79
CA ASN A 33 6.82 22.59 4.11
C ASN A 33 6.18 21.30 3.54
N PRO A 34 4.96 20.94 3.98
CA PRO A 34 4.31 19.70 3.54
C PRO A 34 4.02 19.69 2.02
N ILE A 35 3.83 20.86 1.39
CA ILE A 35 3.61 20.94 -0.06
C ILE A 35 4.91 20.64 -0.82
N ASP A 36 6.05 21.03 -0.29
CA ASP A 36 7.34 20.74 -0.91
C ASP A 36 7.73 19.27 -0.72
N GLN A 37 7.42 18.69 0.44
CA GLN A 37 7.54 17.25 0.66
C GLN A 37 6.66 16.43 -0.31
N PHE A 38 5.40 16.85 -0.52
CA PHE A 38 4.51 16.20 -1.48
C PHE A 38 5.08 16.24 -2.90
N LYS A 39 5.61 17.40 -3.35
CA LYS A 39 6.22 17.52 -4.68
C LYS A 39 7.39 16.56 -4.86
N LYS A 40 8.23 16.42 -3.84
CA LYS A 40 9.38 15.48 -3.83
C LYS A 40 8.90 14.05 -4.07
N TRP A 41 7.97 13.56 -3.25
CA TRP A 41 7.43 12.21 -3.41
C TRP A 41 6.65 12.00 -4.71
N PHE A 42 5.90 12.99 -5.15
CA PHE A 42 5.20 12.92 -6.43
C PHE A 42 6.19 12.83 -7.60
N HIS A 43 7.30 13.57 -7.53
CA HIS A 43 8.38 13.47 -8.52
C HIS A 43 9.07 12.10 -8.50
N ASP A 44 9.30 11.52 -7.31
CA ASP A 44 9.84 10.17 -7.17
C ASP A 44 8.90 9.13 -7.79
N ALA A 45 7.59 9.25 -7.56
CA ALA A 45 6.56 8.38 -8.15
C ALA A 45 6.52 8.47 -9.69
N LEU A 46 6.66 9.68 -10.25
CA LEU A 46 6.78 9.90 -11.69
C LEU A 46 8.05 9.26 -12.26
N THR A 47 9.18 9.46 -11.57
CA THR A 47 10.48 8.90 -11.97
C THR A 47 10.49 7.37 -11.92
N ALA A 48 9.79 6.79 -10.95
CA ALA A 48 9.60 5.35 -10.84
C ALA A 48 8.63 4.77 -11.89
N GLY A 49 7.93 5.61 -12.66
CA GLY A 49 7.01 5.18 -13.71
C GLY A 49 5.75 4.49 -13.18
N LEU A 50 5.28 4.88 -11.98
CA LEU A 50 4.05 4.32 -11.42
C LEU A 50 2.84 4.65 -12.29
N HIS A 51 1.89 3.74 -12.35
CA HIS A 51 0.62 3.95 -13.05
C HIS A 51 -0.27 4.91 -12.24
N GLU A 52 -0.86 5.89 -12.93
CA GLU A 52 -1.76 6.89 -12.33
C GLU A 52 -1.23 7.49 -11.01
N PRO A 53 -0.01 8.09 -11.00
CA PRO A 53 0.62 8.58 -9.78
C PRO A 53 -0.16 9.73 -9.11
N ASN A 54 -1.12 10.30 -9.84
CA ASN A 54 -2.03 11.36 -9.40
C ASN A 54 -3.42 10.83 -9.01
N ALA A 55 -3.70 9.52 -9.09
CA ALA A 55 -4.96 8.97 -8.62
C ALA A 55 -5.07 9.15 -7.09
N MET A 56 -6.23 9.63 -6.65
CA MET A 56 -6.50 9.89 -5.24
C MET A 56 -7.83 9.25 -4.86
N ALA A 57 -7.86 8.56 -3.72
CA ALA A 57 -9.10 8.13 -3.09
C ALA A 57 -9.63 9.26 -2.20
N LEU A 58 -10.67 9.96 -2.66
CA LEU A 58 -11.24 11.10 -1.94
C LEU A 58 -12.47 10.67 -1.15
N SER A 59 -12.41 10.80 0.17
CA SER A 59 -13.56 10.49 1.02
C SER A 59 -14.32 11.75 1.44
N SER A 60 -15.66 11.68 1.43
CA SER A 60 -16.56 12.69 1.98
C SER A 60 -17.47 12.08 3.04
N ALA A 61 -17.97 12.90 3.97
CA ALA A 61 -18.89 12.45 5.01
C ALA A 61 -20.27 13.11 4.86
N GLY A 62 -21.33 12.30 4.93
CA GLY A 62 -22.70 12.78 5.02
C GLY A 62 -22.98 13.47 6.36
N LYS A 63 -24.10 14.21 6.45
CA LYS A 63 -24.55 14.83 7.72
C LYS A 63 -24.84 13.78 8.81
N ASP A 64 -25.10 12.54 8.41
CA ASP A 64 -25.27 11.38 9.28
C ASP A 64 -23.93 10.73 9.70
N GLY A 65 -22.80 11.31 9.30
CA GLY A 65 -21.45 10.84 9.61
C GLY A 65 -20.98 9.67 8.75
N LYS A 66 -21.77 9.21 7.77
CA LYS A 66 -21.36 8.11 6.89
C LYS A 66 -20.32 8.58 5.88
N SER A 67 -19.23 7.82 5.76
CA SER A 67 -18.17 8.09 4.79
C SER A 67 -18.49 7.47 3.41
N TYR A 68 -18.19 8.22 2.36
CA TYR A 68 -18.24 7.83 0.95
C TYR A 68 -16.86 8.05 0.37
N VAL A 69 -16.31 7.09 -0.36
CA VAL A 69 -15.02 7.19 -1.08
C VAL A 69 -15.28 7.11 -2.57
#